data_AF-A0A290DE00-F1
#
_entry.id   AF-A0A290DE00-F1
#
_cell.length_a   1.000
_cell.length_b   1.000
_cell.length_c   1.000
_cell.angle_alpha   90.00
_cell.angle_beta   90.00
_cell.angle_gamma   90.00
#
_symmetry.space_group_name_H-M   'P 1'
#
loop_
_entity.id
_entity.type
_entity.pdbx_description
1 polymer ?
#
loop_
_entity_poly.entity_id
_entity_poly.type
_entity_poly.pdbx_seq_one_letter_code
_entity_poly.pdbx_strand_id
1 'polypeptide(L)'
;MGRKETEEAIADSRAGRVSGRFATVGELLADLNADDTPAIHEGSTNVYADLGYPDAAEMQAKARLVTKISQTIKARQLSNDQAATALGLTPAALRELLAGRFRARPVDDLERLASVLDEAGP
;
A
#
# COMPACT_ATOMS: atom_id res chain seq x y z
N MET A 1 8.68 57.42 6.10
CA MET A 1 8.72 56.55 7.27
C MET A 1 8.43 57.39 8.51
N GLY A 2 7.18 57.37 8.97
CA GLY A 2 6.68 58.28 10.01
C GLY A 2 6.76 57.64 11.39
N ARG A 3 6.92 58.45 12.45
CA ARG A 3 6.92 57.99 13.86
C ARG A 3 5.74 57.06 14.21
N LYS A 4 4.61 57.17 13.51
CA LYS A 4 3.45 56.29 13.64
C LYS A 4 3.73 54.84 13.25
N GLU A 5 4.47 54.60 12.17
CA GLU A 5 4.77 53.25 11.69
C GLU A 5 5.68 52.49 12.67
N THR A 6 6.61 53.20 13.33
CA THR A 6 7.47 52.62 14.36
C THR A 6 6.72 52.31 15.65
N GLU A 7 5.76 53.14 16.04
CA GLU A 7 4.98 52.97 17.27
C GLU A 7 3.95 51.84 17.14
N GLU A 8 3.34 51.73 15.96
CA GLU A 8 2.44 50.63 15.58
C GLU A 8 3.18 49.29 15.55
N ALA A 9 4.37 49.24 14.93
CA ALA A 9 5.19 48.02 14.92
C ALA A 9 5.63 47.57 16.34
N ILE A 10 5.92 48.51 17.24
CA ILE A 10 6.26 48.22 18.64
C ILE A 10 5.03 47.74 19.43
N ALA A 11 3.86 48.35 19.21
CA ALA A 11 2.61 47.95 19.85
C ALA A 11 2.15 46.56 19.39
N ASP A 12 2.30 46.26 18.10
CA ASP A 12 1.97 44.95 17.52
C ASP A 12 2.87 43.85 18.10
N SER A 13 4.17 44.15 18.26
CA SER A 13 5.14 43.27 18.93
C SER A 13 4.77 43.00 20.39
N ARG A 14 4.26 44.00 21.13
CA ARG A 14 3.82 43.84 22.53
C ARG A 14 2.48 43.10 22.65
N ALA A 15 1.63 43.18 21.63
CA ALA A 15 0.34 42.50 21.57
C ALA A 15 0.43 41.06 21.02
N GLY A 16 1.60 40.64 20.53
CA GLY A 16 1.81 39.30 19.97
C GLY A 16 1.04 39.05 18.68
N ARG A 17 0.73 40.10 17.92
CA ARG A 17 0.10 39.99 16.60
C ARG A 17 1.18 39.78 15.54
N VAL A 18 0.84 39.04 14.50
CA VAL A 18 1.71 38.76 13.35
C VAL A 18 1.04 39.31 12.10
N SER A 19 1.81 39.91 11.19
CA SER A 19 1.30 40.34 9.89
C SER A 19 1.29 39.16 8.92
N GLY A 20 0.13 38.75 8.42
CA GLY A 20 0.00 37.67 7.42
C GLY A 20 -1.14 36.68 7.68
N ARG A 21 -0.91 35.40 7.33
CA ARG A 21 -1.89 34.29 7.43
C ARG A 21 -2.36 34.01 8.87
N PHE A 22 -1.60 34.41 9.88
CA PHE A 22 -1.87 34.12 11.29
C PHE A 22 -2.13 35.42 12.05
N ALA A 23 -3.20 35.48 12.84
CA ALA A 23 -3.59 36.69 13.57
C ALA A 23 -2.79 36.88 14.87
N THR A 24 -2.24 35.79 15.41
CA THR A 24 -1.42 35.82 16.65
C THR A 24 -0.22 34.89 16.58
N VAL A 25 0.80 35.18 17.39
CA VAL A 25 1.96 34.29 17.61
C VAL A 25 1.51 32.94 18.17
N GLY A 26 0.43 32.91 18.97
CA GLY A 26 -0.15 31.67 19.51
C GLY A 26 -0.71 30.74 18.44
N GLU A 27 -1.40 31.30 17.44
CA GLU A 27 -1.90 30.55 16.28
C GLU A 27 -0.76 30.00 15.42
N LEU A 28 0.27 30.82 15.16
CA LEU A 28 1.45 30.38 14.41
C LEU A 28 2.18 29.22 15.12
N LEU A 29 2.34 29.32 16.45
CA LEU A 29 2.97 28.24 17.23
C LEU A 29 2.11 26.98 17.28
N ALA A 30 0.77 27.09 17.28
CA ALA A 30 -0.11 25.93 17.22
C ALA A 30 -0.05 25.21 15.86
N ASP A 31 0.04 25.95 14.75
CA ASP A 31 0.21 25.42 13.40
C ASP A 31 1.58 24.75 13.22
N LEU A 32 2.65 25.34 13.76
CA LEU A 32 4.01 24.75 13.73
C LEU A 32 4.18 23.55 14.67
N ASN A 33 3.41 23.48 15.76
CA ASN A 33 3.40 22.35 16.70
C ASN A 33 2.32 21.32 16.39
N ALA A 34 1.51 21.53 15.35
CA ALA A 34 0.62 20.50 14.86
C ALA A 34 1.51 19.36 14.36
N ASP A 35 1.45 18.22 15.04
CA ASP A 35 2.13 17.01 14.62
C ASP A 35 1.38 16.47 13.39
N ASP A 36 1.67 17.05 12.23
CA ASP A 36 1.17 16.64 10.92
C ASP A 36 1.77 15.29 10.48
N THR A 37 2.51 14.63 11.36
CA THR A 37 2.99 13.26 11.14
C THR A 37 1.77 12.34 11.03
N PRO A 38 1.56 11.68 9.88
CA PRO A 38 0.45 10.74 9.75
C PRO A 38 0.62 9.63 10.79
N ALA A 39 -0.44 9.36 11.55
CA ALA A 39 -0.46 8.27 12.51
C ALA A 39 -0.13 6.95 11.81
N ILE A 40 0.93 6.28 12.25
CA ILE A 40 1.33 4.97 11.73
C ILE A 40 0.53 3.91 12.50
N HIS A 41 -0.24 3.11 11.78
CA HIS A 41 -0.95 1.97 12.33
C HIS A 41 -0.14 0.70 12.11
N GLU A 42 0.11 -0.08 13.17
CA GLU A 42 0.71 -1.41 13.04
C GLU A 42 -0.30 -2.35 12.37
N GLY A 43 0.07 -2.91 11.21
CA GLY A 43 -0.72 -3.90 10.49
C GLY A 43 -0.58 -5.30 11.09
N SER A 44 -1.51 -6.20 10.76
CA SER A 44 -1.43 -7.59 11.15
C SER A 44 -0.61 -8.42 10.14
N THR A 45 -0.62 -9.75 10.30
CA THR A 45 -0.05 -10.66 9.31
C THR A 45 -0.97 -10.87 8.09
N ASN A 46 -2.19 -10.33 8.11
CA ASN A 46 -3.15 -10.43 7.03
C ASN A 46 -3.65 -9.05 6.59
N VAL A 47 -3.03 -8.50 5.55
CA VAL A 47 -3.43 -7.22 4.96
C VAL A 47 -4.90 -7.18 4.54
N TYR A 48 -5.51 -8.31 4.17
CA TYR A 48 -6.93 -8.34 3.83
C TYR A 48 -7.83 -8.16 5.06
N ALA A 49 -7.38 -8.64 6.24
CA ALA A 49 -8.09 -8.41 7.49
C ALA A 49 -7.97 -6.94 7.92
N ASP A 50 -6.77 -6.37 7.76
CA ASP A 50 -6.51 -4.95 8.06
C ASP A 50 -7.36 -4.01 7.19
N LEU A 51 -7.62 -4.41 5.94
CA LEU A 51 -8.48 -3.70 4.99
C LEU A 51 -9.98 -4.01 5.14
N GLY A 52 -10.38 -4.86 6.09
CA GLY A 52 -11.78 -5.16 6.39
C GLY A 52 -12.48 -6.05 5.36
N TYR A 53 -11.75 -6.86 4.60
CA TYR A 53 -12.38 -7.80 3.66
C TYR A 53 -13.09 -8.95 4.39
N PRO A 54 -14.34 -9.27 4.03
CA PRO A 54 -15.08 -10.36 4.66
C PRO A 54 -14.46 -11.74 4.39
N ASP A 55 -13.77 -11.89 3.26
CA ASP A 55 -13.09 -13.10 2.80
C ASP A 55 -11.59 -13.08 3.07
N ALA A 56 -11.13 -12.33 4.10
CA ALA A 56 -9.71 -12.07 4.34
C ALA A 56 -8.84 -13.33 4.46
N ALA A 57 -9.32 -14.37 5.13
CA ALA A 57 -8.57 -15.63 5.28
C ALA A 57 -8.41 -16.36 3.94
N GLU A 58 -9.48 -16.44 3.15
CA GLU A 58 -9.47 -17.05 1.83
C GLU A 58 -8.56 -16.27 0.87
N MET A 59 -8.66 -14.92 0.87
CA MET A 59 -7.80 -14.07 0.05
C MET A 59 -6.32 -14.21 0.41
N GLN A 60 -5.99 -14.34 1.70
CA GLN A 60 -4.62 -14.61 2.14
C GLN A 60 -4.13 -15.98 1.63
N ALA A 61 -4.96 -17.02 1.71
CA ALA A 61 -4.62 -18.34 1.18
C ALA A 61 -4.36 -18.30 -0.34
N LYS A 62 -5.24 -17.64 -1.10
CA LYS A 62 -5.07 -17.45 -2.56
C LYS A 62 -3.78 -16.70 -2.88
N ALA A 63 -3.49 -15.61 -2.17
CA ALA A 63 -2.26 -14.84 -2.36
C ALA A 63 -1.01 -15.67 -2.10
N ARG A 64 -1.01 -16.52 -1.07
CA ARG A 64 0.10 -17.45 -0.77
C ARG A 64 0.30 -18.47 -1.89
N LEU A 65 -0.78 -19.06 -2.42
CA LEU A 65 -0.71 -20.00 -3.53
C LEU A 65 -0.16 -19.36 -4.81
N VAL A 66 -0.64 -18.17 -5.17
CA VAL A 66 -0.14 -17.43 -6.35
C VAL A 66 1.32 -17.01 -6.17
N THR A 67 1.71 -16.62 -4.96
CA THR A 67 3.11 -16.34 -4.63
C THR A 67 3.98 -17.58 -4.86
N LYS A 68 3.55 -18.75 -4.39
CA LYS A 68 4.25 -20.02 -4.62
C LYS A 68 4.38 -20.34 -6.11
N ILE A 69 3.30 -20.22 -6.88
CA ILE A 69 3.32 -20.40 -8.35
C ILE A 69 4.35 -19.47 -9.00
N SER A 70 4.35 -18.18 -8.65
CA SER A 70 5.31 -17.19 -9.19
C SER A 70 6.76 -17.54 -8.83
N GLN A 71 7.01 -17.98 -7.59
CA GLN A 71 8.32 -18.41 -7.14
C GLN A 71 8.80 -19.64 -7.89
N THR A 72 7.94 -20.65 -8.09
CA THR A 72 8.30 -21.87 -8.80
C THR A 72 8.59 -21.60 -10.29
N ILE A 73 7.81 -20.74 -10.95
CA ILE A 73 8.07 -20.30 -12.33
C ILE A 73 9.46 -19.65 -12.43
N LYS A 74 9.79 -18.75 -11.50
CA LYS A 74 11.10 -18.07 -11.45
C LYS A 74 12.25 -19.05 -11.17
N ALA A 75 12.08 -19.95 -10.21
CA ALA A 75 13.10 -20.94 -9.84
C ALA A 75 13.44 -21.88 -11.01
N ARG A 76 12.43 -22.22 -11.83
CA ARG A 76 12.57 -23.06 -13.02
C ARG A 76 12.97 -22.28 -14.27
N GLN A 77 13.15 -20.96 -14.18
CA GLN A 77 13.47 -20.07 -15.30
C GLN A 77 12.50 -20.19 -16.49
N LEU A 78 11.23 -20.51 -16.22
CA LEU A 78 10.23 -20.63 -17.27
C LEU A 78 9.86 -19.26 -17.81
N SER A 79 9.76 -19.14 -19.13
CA SER A 79 9.09 -18.00 -19.75
C SER A 79 7.60 -18.02 -19.41
N ASN A 80 6.93 -16.86 -19.53
CA ASN A 80 5.49 -16.79 -19.31
C ASN A 80 4.73 -17.75 -20.24
N ASP A 81 5.20 -17.95 -21.48
CA ASP A 81 4.53 -18.86 -22.41
C ASP A 81 4.73 -20.33 -21.98
N GLN A 82 5.95 -20.71 -21.59
CA GLN A 82 6.23 -22.06 -21.07
C GLN A 82 5.43 -22.36 -19.81
N ALA A 83 5.37 -21.41 -18.87
CA ALA A 83 4.59 -21.55 -17.66
C ALA A 83 3.08 -21.65 -17.96
N ALA A 84 2.57 -20.84 -18.88
CA ALA A 84 1.16 -20.88 -19.28
C ALA A 84 0.82 -22.25 -19.89
N THR A 85 1.65 -22.76 -20.78
CA THR A 85 1.51 -24.11 -21.35
C THR A 85 1.55 -25.20 -20.28
N ALA A 86 2.54 -25.18 -19.38
CA ALA A 86 2.66 -26.17 -18.31
C ALA A 86 1.44 -26.18 -17.37
N LEU A 87 0.85 -25.01 -17.13
CA LEU A 87 -0.31 -24.83 -16.26
C LEU A 87 -1.66 -25.04 -16.98
N GLY A 88 -1.66 -25.27 -18.30
CA GLY A 88 -2.90 -25.35 -19.09
C GLY A 88 -3.69 -24.04 -19.14
N LEU A 89 -3.00 -22.91 -19.02
CA LEU A 89 -3.57 -21.56 -19.06
C LEU A 89 -3.24 -20.85 -20.38
N THR A 90 -4.03 -19.84 -20.71
CA THR A 90 -3.63 -18.89 -21.75
C THR A 90 -2.54 -17.94 -21.19
N PRO A 91 -1.64 -17.40 -22.04
CA PRO A 91 -0.65 -16.41 -21.58
C PRO A 91 -1.30 -15.18 -20.92
N ALA A 92 -2.47 -14.76 -21.41
CA ALA A 92 -3.27 -13.70 -20.79
C ALA A 92 -3.72 -14.10 -19.37
N ALA A 93 -4.32 -15.29 -19.19
CA ALA A 93 -4.77 -15.76 -17.89
C ALA A 93 -3.62 -15.89 -16.88
N LEU A 94 -2.43 -16.34 -17.32
CA LEU A 94 -1.25 -16.37 -16.46
C LEU A 94 -0.84 -14.95 -16.03
N ARG A 95 -0.82 -13.99 -16.95
CA ARG A 95 -0.46 -12.59 -16.62
C ARG A 95 -1.45 -11.98 -15.64
N GLU A 96 -2.76 -12.22 -15.81
CA GLU A 96 -3.79 -11.81 -14.85
C GLU A 96 -3.53 -12.39 -13.45
N LEU A 97 -3.29 -13.71 -13.40
CA LEU A 97 -2.99 -14.44 -12.17
C LEU A 97 -1.77 -13.84 -11.45
N LEU A 98 -0.65 -13.67 -12.16
CA LEU A 98 0.59 -13.13 -11.60
C LEU A 98 0.51 -11.64 -11.25
N ALA A 99 -0.41 -10.89 -11.87
CA ALA A 99 -0.69 -9.49 -11.54
C ALA A 99 -1.65 -9.32 -10.34
N GLY A 100 -2.02 -10.41 -9.65
CA GLY A 100 -2.91 -10.35 -8.49
C GLY A 100 -4.40 -10.42 -8.81
N ARG A 101 -4.77 -10.63 -10.09
CA ARG A 101 -6.18 -10.68 -10.53
C ARG A 101 -6.75 -12.09 -10.42
N PHE A 102 -6.78 -12.61 -9.19
CA PHE A 102 -7.21 -13.98 -8.87
C PHE A 102 -8.40 -14.07 -7.91
N ARG A 103 -9.01 -12.95 -7.51
CA ARG A 103 -10.12 -12.94 -6.52
C ARG A 103 -11.28 -13.87 -6.92
N ALA A 104 -11.69 -13.84 -8.19
CA ALA A 104 -12.80 -14.65 -8.70
C ALA A 104 -12.45 -16.12 -8.93
N ARG A 105 -11.17 -16.51 -8.81
CA ARG A 105 -10.73 -17.88 -8.99
C ARG A 105 -10.92 -18.66 -7.68
N PRO A 106 -11.47 -19.89 -7.71
CA PRO A 106 -11.61 -20.70 -6.51
C PRO A 106 -10.24 -21.14 -5.98
N VAL A 107 -10.15 -21.37 -4.67
CA VAL A 107 -8.87 -21.73 -4.03
C VAL A 107 -8.33 -23.07 -4.54
N ASP A 108 -9.19 -24.08 -4.69
CA ASP A 108 -8.84 -25.42 -5.21
C ASP A 108 -8.19 -25.37 -6.60
N ASP A 109 -8.58 -24.39 -7.41
CA ASP A 109 -7.99 -24.19 -8.74
C ASP A 109 -6.52 -23.73 -8.64
N LEU A 110 -6.22 -22.85 -7.67
CA LEU A 110 -4.86 -22.40 -7.40
C LEU A 110 -4.01 -23.48 -6.76
N GLU A 111 -4.58 -24.30 -5.88
CA GLU A 111 -3.90 -25.45 -5.27
C GLU A 111 -3.48 -26.46 -6.34
N ARG A 112 -4.37 -26.77 -7.28
CA ARG A 112 -4.06 -27.63 -8.41
C ARG A 112 -2.92 -27.06 -9.26
N LEU A 113 -2.96 -25.77 -9.59
CA LEU A 113 -1.90 -25.13 -10.37
C LEU A 113 -0.55 -25.13 -9.66
N ALA A 114 -0.53 -24.88 -8.34
CA ALA A 114 0.69 -24.96 -7.54
C ALA A 114 1.24 -26.40 -7.54
N SER A 115 0.37 -27.40 -7.40
CA SER A 115 0.77 -28.81 -7.39
C SER A 115 1.37 -29.26 -8.73
N VAL A 116 0.81 -28.82 -9.86
CA VAL A 116 1.36 -29.13 -11.20
C VAL A 116 2.82 -28.66 -11.34
N LEU A 117 3.16 -27.53 -10.73
CA LEU A 117 4.53 -27.01 -10.74
C LEU A 117 5.42 -27.58 -9.65
N ASP A 118 4.87 -28.24 -8.62
CA ASP A 118 5.67 -28.92 -7.59
C ASP A 118 6.03 -30.35 -8.00
N GLU A 119 5.08 -31.08 -8.59
CA GLU A 119 5.21 -32.49 -9.02
C GLU A 119 6.24 -32.69 -10.13
N ALA A 120 6.52 -31.65 -10.92
CA ALA A 120 7.52 -31.70 -11.99
C ALA A 120 8.96 -31.48 -11.45
N GLY A 121 9.32 -32.05 -10.30
CA GLY A 121 10.64 -31.90 -9.63
C GLY A 121 11.84 -32.23 -10.54
N PRO A 122 13.05 -31.76 -10.16
CA PRO A 122 14.12 -31.21 -11.02
C PRO A 122 14.55 -32.06 -12.22
#